data_AF-A0A534WVQ0-F1
#
_entry.id   AF-A0A534WVQ0-F1
#
_cell.length_a   1.000
_cell.length_b   1.000
_cell.length_c   1.000
_cell.angle_alpha   90.00
_cell.angle_beta   90.00
_cell.angle_gamma   90.00
#
_symmetry.space_group_name_H-M   'P 1'
#
loop_
_entity.id
_entity.type
_entity.pdbx_description
1 polymer ?
#
loop_
_entity_poly.entity_id
_entity_poly.type
_entity_poly.pdbx_seq_one_letter_code
_entity_poly.pdbx_strand_id
1 'polypeptide(L)' 'MLRRALSLVFWVFLAGSSIVLFPVAVLIWVVTAPFDRRRALLHRYTCFWASLYTWLNPAWRVRVEGRERI' A
#
# COMPACT_ATOMS: atom_id res chain seq x y z
N MET A 1 26.04 8.60 8.13
CA MET A 1 24.91 9.56 8.12
C MET A 1 23.89 9.26 7.02
N LEU A 2 24.32 9.00 5.77
CA LEU A 2 23.42 8.74 4.62
C LEU A 2 22.36 7.63 4.84
N ARG A 3 22.72 6.51 5.47
CA ARG A 3 21.76 5.42 5.79
C ARG A 3 20.63 5.88 6.72
N ARG A 4 20.93 6.72 7.72
CA ARG A 4 19.93 7.24 8.66
C ARG A 4 18.98 8.23 7.97
N ALA A 5 19.50 9.06 7.07
CA ALA A 5 18.70 9.99 6.27
C ALA A 5 17.71 9.23 5.35
N LEU A 6 18.19 8.18 4.66
CA LEU A 6 17.33 7.33 3.83
C LEU A 6 16.24 6.62 4.64
N SER A 7 16.59 6.08 5.81
CA SER A 7 15.60 5.47 6.72
C SER A 7 14.56 6.49 7.20
N LEU A 8 14.98 7.71 7.57
CA LEU A 8 14.08 8.78 7.97
C LEU A 8 13.13 9.18 6.84
N VAL A 9 13.65 9.38 5.63
CA VAL A 9 12.83 9.69 4.44
C VAL A 9 11.82 8.58 4.17
N PHE A 10 12.23 7.31 4.26
CA PHE A 10 11.33 6.18 4.08
C PHE A 10 10.23 6.14 5.15
N TRP A 11 10.58 6.36 6.43
CA TRP A 11 9.60 6.39 7.52
C TRP A 11 8.63 7.57 7.42
N VAL A 12 9.12 8.75 7.06
CA VAL A 12 8.28 9.93 6.83
C VAL A 12 7.37 9.71 5.63
N PHE A 13 7.89 9.13 4.55
CA PHE A 13 7.11 8.75 3.38
C PHE A 13 6.00 7.76 3.77
N LEU A 14 6.35 6.68 4.46
CA LEU A 14 5.43 5.64 4.94
C LEU A 14 4.34 6.21 5.86
N ALA A 15 4.71 7.06 6.82
CA ALA A 15 3.77 7.68 7.73
C ALA A 15 2.86 8.68 7.01
N GLY A 16 3.42 9.55 6.16
CA GLY A 16 2.68 10.54 5.40
C GLY A 16 1.70 9.90 4.43
N SER A 17 2.13 8.90 3.66
CA SER A 17 1.24 8.15 2.78
C SER A 17 0.18 7.38 3.57
N SER A 18 0.50 6.84 4.75
CA SER A 18 -0.51 6.14 5.57
C SER A 18 -1.59 7.08 6.09
N ILE A 19 -1.23 8.30 6.51
CA ILE A 19 -2.17 9.33 6.95
C ILE A 19 -3.11 9.74 5.81
N VAL A 20 -2.64 9.76 4.56
CA VAL A 20 -3.45 10.13 3.39
C VAL A 20 -4.27 8.95 2.86
N LEU A 21 -3.68 7.76 2.80
CA LEU A 21 -4.30 6.59 2.18
C LEU A 21 -5.35 5.93 3.09
N PHE A 22 -5.23 6.09 4.41
CA PHE A 22 -6.22 5.60 5.37
C PHE A 22 -7.61 6.25 5.21
N PRO A 23 -7.77 7.60 5.21
CA PRO A 23 -9.07 8.21 5.00
C PRO A 23 -9.64 7.89 3.61
N VAL A 24 -8.81 7.75 2.58
CA VAL A 24 -9.26 7.28 1.24
C VAL A 24 -9.78 5.84 1.31
N ALA A 25 -9.11 4.95 2.06
CA ALA A 25 -9.59 3.59 2.28
C ALA A 25 -10.96 3.58 3.00
N VAL A 26 -11.11 4.42 4.03
CA VAL A 26 -12.38 4.57 4.75
C VAL A 26 -13.46 5.14 3.85
N LEU A 27 -13.15 6.12 3.00
CA LEU A 27 -14.09 6.69 2.04
C LEU A 27 -14.56 5.62 1.04
N ILE A 28 -13.63 4.85 0.46
CA ILE A 28 -13.93 3.71 -0.41
C ILE A 28 -14.82 2.72 0.35
N TRP A 29 -14.48 2.40 1.60
CA TRP A 29 -15.29 1.48 2.41
C TRP A 29 -16.70 2.00 2.64
N VAL A 30 -16.91 3.27 3.03
CA VAL A 30 -18.25 3.83 3.26
C VAL A 30 -19.08 3.82 1.98
N VAL A 31 -18.47 4.21 0.85
CA VAL A 31 -19.15 4.26 -0.45
C VAL A 31 -19.44 2.86 -0.99
N THR A 32 -18.51 1.91 -0.81
CA THR A 32 -18.63 0.56 -1.36
C THR A 32 -19.30 -0.43 -0.40
N ALA A 33 -19.39 -0.15 0.90
CA ALA A 33 -20.02 -1.02 1.90
C ALA A 33 -21.44 -1.47 1.56
N PRO A 34 -22.35 -0.62 1.04
CA PRO A 34 -23.70 -1.07 0.67
C PRO A 34 -23.74 -1.87 -0.63
N PHE A 35 -22.75 -1.75 -1.52
CA PHE A 35 -22.74 -2.38 -2.85
C PHE A 35 -21.85 -3.62 -2.95
N ASP A 36 -20.73 -3.63 -2.24
CA ASP A 36 -19.68 -4.65 -2.31
C ASP A 36 -19.55 -5.36 -0.96
N ARG A 37 -20.45 -6.32 -0.73
CA ARG A 37 -20.50 -7.17 0.48
C ARG A 37 -19.20 -7.96 0.70
N ARG A 38 -18.40 -8.18 -0.36
CA ARG A 38 -17.13 -8.91 -0.33
C ARG A 38 -15.91 -8.00 -0.14
N ARG A 39 -16.10 -6.67 -0.13
CA ARG A 39 -15.04 -5.65 0.00
C ARG A 39 -13.90 -5.85 -1.00
N ALA A 40 -14.21 -6.34 -2.20
CA ALA A 40 -13.21 -6.63 -3.24
C ALA A 40 -12.47 -5.37 -3.71
N LEU A 41 -13.18 -4.23 -3.80
CA LEU A 41 -12.58 -2.93 -4.13
C LEU A 41 -11.60 -2.47 -3.05
N LEU A 42 -12.00 -2.55 -1.78
CA LEU A 42 -11.14 -2.20 -0.65
C LEU A 42 -9.90 -3.11 -0.60
N HIS A 43 -10.08 -4.41 -0.86
CA HIS A 43 -8.97 -5.36 -0.93
C HIS A 43 -7.96 -4.97 -2.01
N ARG A 44 -8.41 -4.72 -3.26
CA ARG A 44 -7.53 -4.25 -4.34
C ARG A 44 -6.80 -2.96 -3.99
N TYR A 45 -7.50 -2.01 -3.36
CA TYR A 45 -6.90 -0.76 -2.90
C TYR A 45 -5.79 -1.01 -1.88
N THR A 46 -6.01 -1.88 -0.89
CA THR A 46 -4.99 -2.23 0.11
C THR A 46 -3.80 -2.99 -0.50
N CYS A 47 -4.03 -3.86 -1.49
CA CYS A 47 -2.95 -4.53 -2.23
C CYS A 47 -2.12 -3.53 -3.05
N PHE A 48 -2.78 -2.55 -3.70
CA PHE A 48 -2.11 -1.46 -4.39
C PHE A 48 -1.29 -0.61 -3.42
N TRP A 49 -1.86 -0.27 -2.27
CA TRP A 49 -1.19 0.48 -1.21
C TRP A 49 0.08 -0.23 -0.73
N ALA A 50 0.01 -1.54 -0.46
CA ALA A 50 1.19 -2.34 -0.10
C ALA A 50 2.22 -2.41 -1.23
N SER A 51 1.77 -2.52 -2.48
CA SER A 51 2.64 -2.57 -3.66
C SER A 51 3.33 -1.24 -3.96
N LEU A 52 2.68 -0.11 -3.66
CA LEU A 52 3.25 1.22 -3.80
C LEU A 52 4.53 1.37 -2.95
N TYR A 53 4.53 0.81 -1.73
CA TYR A 53 5.68 0.82 -0.84
C TYR A 53 6.85 -0.03 -1.34
N THR A 54 6.55 -1.17 -1.95
CA THR A 54 7.57 -2.05 -2.50
C THR A 54 8.13 -1.53 -3.83
N TRP A 55 7.33 -0.81 -4.63
CA TRP A 55 7.79 -0.17 -5.86
C TRP A 55 8.64 1.07 -5.61
N LEU A 56 8.28 1.90 -4.64
CA LEU A 56 9.01 3.14 -4.32
C LEU A 56 10.29 2.89 -3.53
N ASN A 57 10.48 1.70 -2.96
CA ASN A 57 11.72 1.35 -2.29
C ASN A 57 12.65 0.55 -3.22
N PRO A 58 13.62 1.20 -3.89
CA PRO A 58 14.58 0.51 -4.77
C PRO A 58 15.49 -0.48 -4.03
N ALA A 59 15.54 -0.42 -2.68
CA ALA A 59 16.27 -1.38 -1.86
C ALA A 59 15.50 -2.70 -1.63
N TRP A 60 14.20 -2.75 -1.92
CA TRP A 60 13.39 -3.96 -1.84
C TRP A 60 12.92 -4.38 -3.23
N ARG A 61 13.81 -5.03 -3.99
CA ARG A 61 13.39 -5.74 -5.20
C ARG A 61 12.48 -6.89 -4.81
N VAL A 62 11.18 -6.68 -4.97
CA VAL A 62 10.19 -7.75 -4.81
C VAL A 62 10.16 -8.57 -6.08
N ARG A 63 10.53 -9.85 -5.97
CA ARG A 63 10.40 -10.84 -7.04
C ARG A 63 9.20 -11.72 -6.71
N VAL A 64 8.17 -11.67 -7.55
CA VAL A 64 7.00 -12.54 -7.41
C VAL A 64 7.27 -13.80 -8.22
N GLU A 65 7.51 -14.91 -7.54
CA GLU A 65 7.73 -16.23 -8.14
C GLU A 65 6.50 -17.14 -7.89
N GLY A 66 6.21 -18.08 -8.79
CA GLY A 66 5.12 -19.04 -8.60
C GLY A 66 3.72 -18.55 -9.00
N ARG A 67 3.63 -17.48 -9.82
CA ARG A 67 2.35 -16.98 -10.36
C ARG A 67 1.69 -17.97 -11.31
N GLU A 68 2.42 -19.01 -11.74
CA GLU A 68 1.93 -20.10 -12.59
C GLU A 68 1.15 -21.21 -11.85
N ARG A 69 1.07 -21.18 -10.50
CA ARG A 69 0.31 -22.17 -9.72
C ARG A 69 -1.08 -21.71 -9.27
N ILE A 70 -1.56 -20.56 -9.72
CA ILE A 70 -2.81 -19.93 -9.26
C ILE A 70 -3.86 -19.96 -10.37
#